data_AF-A0A9X5X7C7-F1
#
_entry.id   AF-A0A9X5X7C7-F1
#
_cell.length_a   1.000
_cell.length_b   1.000
_cell.length_c   1.000
_cell.angle_alpha   90.00
_cell.angle_beta   90.00
_cell.angle_gamma   90.00
#
_symmetry.space_group_name_H-M   'P 1'
#
loop_
_entity.id
_entity.type
_entity.pdbx_description
1 polymer ?
#
loop_
_entity_poly.entity_id
_entity_poly.type
_entity_poly.pdbx_seq_one_letter_code
_entity_poly.pdbx_strand_id
1 'polypeptide(L)'
;MPISGTPSRAELVDHLVKTRIAGDVATPRENNLSHYRKLANGDRNFWLGLELGDRWTDEQDVLAVMAERCGVNDDPEYRYGQDTIDPELTVDALDRMAARLRKAADGEQRVLFATGHPGGLLDVHRATAAALRGAGCEIVVIPDGLQTDEGYVMQFADVAVLEHGAT
;
A
#
# COMPACT_ATOMS: atom_id res chain seq x y z
N MET A 1 -23.57 11.98 3.19
CA MET A 1 -23.30 12.57 4.52
C MET A 1 -21.88 12.17 4.91
N PRO A 2 -21.03 13.09 5.38
CA PRO A 2 -19.76 12.69 5.99
C PRO A 2 -20.04 11.78 7.19
N ILE A 3 -19.20 10.76 7.40
CA ILE A 3 -19.28 9.88 8.57
C ILE A 3 -18.94 10.74 9.78
N SER A 4 -19.79 10.73 10.81
CA SER A 4 -19.52 11.47 12.04
C SER A 4 -18.17 11.04 12.61
N GLY A 5 -17.28 12.00 12.91
CA GLY A 5 -15.94 11.72 13.44
C GLY A 5 -14.85 11.50 12.38
N THR A 6 -15.09 11.77 11.09
CA THR A 6 -13.99 11.84 10.12
C THR A 6 -13.06 13.00 10.47
N PRO A 7 -11.74 12.78 10.62
CA PRO A 7 -10.79 13.85 10.91
C PRO A 7 -10.71 14.83 9.74
N SER A 8 -10.40 16.09 10.03
CA SER A 8 -9.96 17.04 9.02
C SER A 8 -8.62 16.61 8.40
N ARG A 9 -8.30 17.13 7.22
CA ARG A 9 -7.01 16.90 6.56
C ARG A 9 -5.83 17.23 7.49
N ALA A 10 -5.90 18.36 8.18
CA ALA A 10 -4.85 18.79 9.11
C ALA A 10 -4.69 17.82 10.29
N GLU A 11 -5.80 17.34 10.88
CA GLU A 11 -5.75 16.35 11.96
C GLU A 11 -5.17 15.01 11.49
N LEU A 12 -5.49 14.59 10.26
CA LEU A 12 -4.94 13.36 9.69
C LEU A 12 -3.43 13.50 9.41
N VAL A 13 -3.00 14.61 8.82
CA VAL A 13 -1.57 14.92 8.59
C VAL A 13 -0.79 14.91 9.90
N ASP A 14 -1.29 15.62 10.93
CA ASP A 14 -0.66 15.64 12.26
C ASP A 14 -0.53 14.23 12.84
N HIS A 15 -1.59 13.42 12.73
CA HIS A 15 -1.57 12.03 13.19
C HIS A 15 -0.53 11.19 12.45
N LEU A 16 -0.47 11.27 11.12
CA LEU A 16 0.48 10.50 10.29
C LEU A 16 1.93 10.81 10.66
N VAL A 17 2.25 12.09 10.88
CA VAL A 17 3.59 12.55 11.29
C VAL A 17 3.90 12.09 12.72
N LYS A 18 2.98 12.35 13.66
CA LYS A 18 3.16 11.99 15.08
C LYS A 18 3.36 10.49 15.28
N THR A 19 2.73 9.66 14.46
CA THR A 19 2.83 8.19 14.52
C THR A 19 3.90 7.62 13.61
N ARG A 20 4.62 8.46 12.84
CA ARG A 20 5.67 8.05 11.89
C ARG A 20 5.19 7.10 10.79
N ILE A 21 3.90 7.19 10.44
CA ILE A 21 3.37 6.56 9.23
C ILE A 21 3.83 7.36 7.99
N ALA A 22 3.88 8.69 8.12
CA ALA A 22 4.51 9.60 7.17
C ALA A 22 5.36 10.64 7.95
N GLY A 23 6.05 11.54 7.25
CA GLY A 23 7.16 12.32 7.80
C GLY A 23 8.40 11.44 7.94
N ASP A 24 9.13 11.58 9.06
CA ASP A 24 10.27 10.72 9.38
C ASP A 24 9.78 9.31 9.76
N VAL A 25 9.88 8.36 8.83
CA VAL A 25 9.38 6.98 9.00
C VAL A 25 10.37 6.11 9.80
N ALA A 26 10.08 4.85 10.09
CA ALA A 26 11.06 3.99 10.78
C ALA A 26 12.15 3.43 9.84
N THR A 27 11.86 3.36 8.54
CA THR A 27 12.73 2.72 7.54
C THR A 27 13.90 3.62 7.16
N PRO A 28 15.15 3.16 7.29
CA PRO A 28 16.32 3.94 6.86
C PRO A 28 16.42 4.09 5.33
N ARG A 29 17.05 5.18 4.89
CA ARG A 29 17.28 5.51 3.49
C ARG A 29 18.04 4.42 2.74
N GLU A 30 19.09 3.87 3.32
CA GLU A 30 19.90 2.81 2.72
C GLU A 30 19.09 1.52 2.45
N ASN A 31 18.08 1.25 3.28
CA ASN A 31 17.18 0.10 3.08
C ASN A 31 16.26 0.33 1.87
N ASN A 32 15.67 1.51 1.76
CA ASN A 32 14.84 1.87 0.61
C ASN A 32 15.62 1.87 -0.70
N LEU A 33 16.84 2.43 -0.73
CA LEU A 33 17.72 2.38 -1.90
C LEU A 33 18.07 0.93 -2.30
N SER A 34 18.29 0.04 -1.31
CA SER A 34 18.49 -1.39 -1.58
C SER A 34 17.27 -2.03 -2.25
N HIS A 35 16.05 -1.69 -1.79
CA HIS A 35 14.81 -2.18 -2.38
C HIS A 35 14.60 -1.63 -3.80
N TYR A 36 14.89 -0.35 -4.04
CA TYR A 36 14.81 0.27 -5.36
C TYR A 36 15.75 -0.41 -6.35
N ARG A 37 16.97 -0.74 -5.92
CA ARG A 37 17.94 -1.48 -6.73
C ARG A 37 17.46 -2.89 -7.07
N LYS A 38 16.91 -3.63 -6.10
CA LYS A 38 16.37 -4.99 -6.35
C LYS A 38 15.20 -4.96 -7.32
N LEU A 39 14.29 -3.99 -7.15
CA LEU A 39 13.16 -3.74 -8.04
C LEU A 39 13.63 -3.50 -9.49
N ALA A 40 14.56 -2.55 -9.70
CA ALA A 40 15.09 -2.21 -11.01
C ALA A 40 15.85 -3.38 -11.67
N ASN A 41 16.58 -4.19 -10.88
CA ASN A 41 17.32 -5.35 -11.36
C ASN A 41 16.46 -6.59 -11.65
N GLY A 42 15.13 -6.50 -11.54
CA GLY A 42 14.24 -7.60 -11.88
C GLY A 42 14.07 -8.66 -10.79
N ASP A 43 14.38 -8.35 -9.53
CA ASP A 43 14.07 -9.26 -8.42
C ASP A 43 12.55 -9.35 -8.25
N ARG A 44 11.99 -10.50 -8.61
CA ARG A 44 10.53 -10.74 -8.64
C ARG A 44 9.87 -10.58 -7.26
N ASN A 45 10.63 -10.79 -6.18
CA ASN A 45 10.11 -10.59 -4.82
C ASN A 45 9.81 -9.11 -4.52
N PHE A 46 10.44 -8.20 -5.27
CA PHE A 46 10.23 -6.76 -5.14
C PHE A 46 9.22 -6.22 -6.17
N TRP A 47 8.79 -7.02 -7.15
CA TRP A 47 7.85 -6.59 -8.19
C TRP A 47 6.38 -6.55 -7.72
N LEU A 48 6.11 -6.97 -6.48
CA LEU A 48 4.78 -6.91 -5.86
C LEU A 48 3.69 -7.60 -6.71
N GLY A 49 4.06 -8.67 -7.43
CA GLY A 49 3.16 -9.42 -8.32
C GLY A 49 2.82 -8.72 -9.63
N LEU A 50 3.50 -7.63 -9.99
CA LEU A 50 3.32 -6.90 -11.25
C LEU A 50 4.36 -7.33 -12.29
N GLU A 51 3.99 -7.23 -13.57
CA GLU A 51 4.91 -7.40 -14.68
C GLU A 51 5.41 -6.01 -15.11
N LEU A 52 6.64 -5.65 -14.69
CA LEU A 52 7.19 -4.31 -14.85
C LEU A 52 8.12 -4.15 -16.06
N GLY A 53 8.53 -5.27 -16.68
CA GLY A 53 9.35 -5.28 -17.89
C GLY A 53 10.70 -4.58 -17.69
N ASP A 54 11.13 -3.84 -18.71
CA ASP A 54 12.38 -3.07 -18.76
C ASP A 54 12.16 -1.58 -18.44
N ARG A 55 11.13 -1.26 -17.64
CA ARG A 55 10.71 0.11 -17.33
C ARG A 55 11.81 0.96 -16.68
N TRP A 56 12.72 0.34 -15.94
CA TRP A 56 13.75 1.02 -15.16
C TRP A 56 15.13 0.44 -15.45
N THR A 57 16.12 1.31 -15.58
CA THR A 57 17.52 0.96 -15.83
C THR A 57 18.25 0.70 -14.52
N ASP A 58 18.00 1.52 -13.50
CA ASP A 58 18.61 1.42 -12.18
C ASP A 58 17.73 2.00 -11.06
N GLU A 59 18.28 2.06 -9.85
CA GLU A 59 17.58 2.57 -8.67
C GLU A 59 17.20 4.05 -8.73
N GLN A 60 17.85 4.86 -9.58
CA GLN A 60 17.55 6.29 -9.73
C GLN A 60 16.23 6.49 -10.45
N ASP A 61 15.92 5.64 -11.43
CA ASP A 61 14.62 5.68 -12.10
C ASP A 61 13.48 5.34 -11.12
N VAL A 62 13.73 4.41 -10.19
CA VAL A 62 12.78 4.09 -9.12
C VAL A 62 12.70 5.22 -8.10
N LEU A 63 13.83 5.83 -7.71
CA LEU A 63 13.87 6.97 -6.80
C LEU A 63 13.04 8.14 -7.36
N ALA A 64 13.12 8.42 -8.66
CA ALA A 64 12.32 9.46 -9.30
C ALA A 64 10.80 9.20 -9.15
N VAL A 65 10.36 7.95 -9.29
CA VAL A 65 8.96 7.56 -9.05
C VAL A 65 8.58 7.74 -7.58
N MET A 66 9.46 7.36 -6.66
CA MET A 66 9.20 7.48 -5.22
C MET A 66 9.19 8.94 -4.76
N ALA A 67 10.03 9.80 -5.35
CA ALA A 67 9.99 11.24 -5.12
C ALA A 67 8.67 11.83 -5.64
N GLU A 68 8.25 11.48 -6.87
CA GLU A 68 6.98 11.95 -7.44
C GLU A 68 5.76 11.47 -6.64
N ARG A 69 5.73 10.20 -6.24
CA ARG A 69 4.52 9.56 -5.69
C ARG A 69 4.43 9.57 -4.18
N CYS A 70 5.58 9.53 -3.51
CA CYS A 70 5.68 9.43 -2.05
C CYS A 70 6.39 10.65 -1.44
N GLY A 71 6.99 11.55 -2.23
CA GLY A 71 7.68 12.73 -1.73
C GLY A 71 8.92 12.42 -0.88
N VAL A 72 9.62 11.32 -1.18
CA VAL A 72 10.92 11.03 -0.58
C VAL A 72 11.96 12.05 -1.06
N ASN A 73 13.04 12.29 -0.29
CA ASN A 73 14.16 13.13 -0.76
C ASN A 73 14.75 12.56 -2.07
N ASP A 74 14.81 13.38 -3.11
CA ASP A 74 15.23 13.05 -4.47
C ASP A 74 16.73 13.21 -4.73
N ASP A 75 17.48 13.72 -3.75
CA ASP A 75 18.94 13.85 -3.84
C ASP A 75 19.57 12.45 -3.94
N PRO A 76 20.21 12.11 -5.08
CA PRO A 76 20.89 10.83 -5.22
C PRO A 76 21.98 10.68 -4.16
N GLU A 77 22.67 11.75 -3.75
CA GLU A 77 23.79 11.66 -2.83
C GLU A 77 23.35 11.46 -1.36
N TYR A 78 22.04 11.55 -1.08
CA TYR A 78 21.48 11.18 0.22
C TYR A 78 21.35 9.65 0.35
N ARG A 79 22.46 9.00 0.74
CA ARG A 79 22.57 7.52 0.75
C ARG A 79 22.28 6.85 2.09
N TYR A 80 22.34 7.58 3.21
CA TYR A 80 22.25 7.01 4.56
C TYR A 80 21.44 7.88 5.53
N GLY A 81 20.73 7.24 6.45
CA GLY A 81 20.03 7.92 7.54
C GLY A 81 18.52 7.75 7.48
N GLN A 82 17.80 8.71 8.06
CA GLN A 82 16.35 8.66 8.17
C GLN A 82 15.66 9.00 6.84
N ASP A 83 14.84 8.10 6.31
CA ASP A 83 14.01 8.41 5.14
C ASP A 83 12.69 9.09 5.53
N THR A 84 12.02 9.69 4.54
CA THR A 84 10.77 10.42 4.70
C THR A 84 9.70 9.98 3.72
N ILE A 85 8.43 10.12 4.11
CA ILE A 85 7.27 10.08 3.19
C ILE A 85 6.51 11.39 3.37
N ASP A 86 6.15 12.06 2.28
CA ASP A 86 5.37 13.29 2.35
C ASP A 86 3.94 13.01 2.88
N PRO A 87 3.54 13.62 4.00
CA PRO A 87 2.25 13.35 4.61
C PRO A 87 1.08 13.92 3.79
N GLU A 88 1.29 15.00 3.05
CA GLU A 88 0.25 15.61 2.23
C GLU A 88 0.00 14.79 0.96
N LEU A 89 1.06 14.30 0.31
CA LEU A 89 0.92 13.34 -0.79
C LEU A 89 0.26 12.02 -0.35
N THR A 90 0.51 11.62 0.91
CA THR A 90 -0.15 10.46 1.51
C THR A 90 -1.67 10.68 1.63
N VAL A 91 -2.10 11.83 2.17
CA VAL A 91 -3.54 12.14 2.26
C VAL A 91 -4.18 12.29 0.88
N ASP A 92 -3.49 12.91 -0.07
CA ASP A 92 -3.99 13.01 -1.46
C ASP A 92 -4.14 11.61 -2.10
N ALA A 93 -3.27 10.65 -1.76
CA ALA A 93 -3.40 9.26 -2.20
C ALA A 93 -4.61 8.55 -1.57
N LEU A 94 -4.90 8.82 -0.29
CA LEU A 94 -6.09 8.31 0.38
C LEU A 94 -7.37 8.86 -0.27
N ASP A 95 -7.40 10.14 -0.65
CA ASP A 95 -8.53 10.72 -1.38
C ASP A 95 -8.74 10.07 -2.75
N ARG A 96 -7.64 9.78 -3.48
CA ARG A 96 -7.72 9.02 -4.75
C ARG A 96 -8.27 7.61 -4.53
N MET A 97 -7.84 6.93 -3.47
CA MET A 97 -8.36 5.61 -3.11
C MET A 97 -9.85 5.69 -2.75
N ALA A 98 -10.27 6.67 -1.95
CA ALA A 98 -11.65 6.89 -1.59
C ALA A 98 -12.55 7.11 -2.83
N ALA A 99 -12.08 7.88 -3.81
CA ALA A 99 -12.76 8.06 -5.08
C ALA A 99 -12.89 6.73 -5.87
N ARG A 100 -11.84 5.90 -5.89
CA ARG A 100 -11.87 4.59 -6.55
C ARG A 100 -12.84 3.62 -5.87
N LEU A 101 -12.89 3.62 -4.54
CA LEU A 101 -13.82 2.82 -3.74
C LEU A 101 -15.27 3.28 -3.95
N ARG A 102 -15.51 4.59 -4.01
CA ARG A 102 -16.83 5.15 -4.36
C ARG A 102 -17.30 4.66 -5.72
N LYS A 103 -16.43 4.71 -6.73
CA LYS A 103 -16.76 4.17 -8.06
C LYS A 103 -17.07 2.66 -8.03
N ALA A 104 -16.42 1.90 -7.15
CA ALA A 104 -16.74 0.48 -6.98
C ALA A 104 -18.15 0.29 -6.39
N ALA A 105 -18.47 1.04 -5.34
CA ALA A 105 -19.77 1.02 -4.69
C ALA A 105 -20.90 1.46 -5.63
N ASP A 106 -20.75 2.60 -6.31
CA ASP A 106 -21.76 3.14 -7.24
C ASP A 106 -22.04 2.20 -8.41
N GLY A 107 -21.07 1.35 -8.77
CA GLY A 107 -21.18 0.37 -9.84
C GLY A 107 -21.38 -1.07 -9.36
N GLU A 108 -21.63 -1.29 -8.06
CA GLU A 108 -21.79 -2.61 -7.42
C GLU A 108 -20.71 -3.62 -7.88
N GLN A 109 -19.46 -3.15 -7.98
CA GLN A 109 -18.39 -3.89 -8.62
C GLN A 109 -17.97 -5.13 -7.82
N ARG A 110 -17.37 -6.08 -8.54
CA ARG A 110 -16.68 -7.23 -7.95
C ARG A 110 -15.29 -6.83 -7.47
N VAL A 111 -14.96 -7.06 -6.20
CA VAL A 111 -13.74 -6.55 -5.55
C VAL A 111 -13.01 -7.66 -4.80
N LEU A 112 -11.71 -7.81 -5.05
CA LEU A 112 -10.81 -8.66 -4.28
C LEU A 112 -10.05 -7.81 -3.26
N PHE A 113 -10.09 -8.21 -1.99
CA PHE A 113 -9.22 -7.68 -0.94
C PHE A 113 -8.13 -8.70 -0.66
N ALA A 114 -6.87 -8.24 -0.63
CA ALA A 114 -5.74 -9.09 -0.32
C ALA A 114 -4.69 -8.30 0.48
N THR A 115 -3.96 -8.98 1.37
CA THR A 115 -2.84 -8.37 2.09
C THR A 115 -1.73 -9.37 2.38
N GLY A 116 -0.49 -8.93 2.18
CA GLY A 116 0.71 -9.59 2.69
C GLY A 116 1.17 -9.03 4.05
N HIS A 117 0.38 -8.15 4.70
CA HIS A 117 0.72 -7.51 5.96
C HIS A 117 -0.43 -7.65 6.98
N PRO A 118 -0.83 -8.89 7.34
CA PRO A 118 -2.02 -9.11 8.16
C PRO A 118 -1.94 -8.47 9.55
N GLY A 119 -0.74 -8.30 10.12
CA GLY A 119 -0.57 -7.70 11.45
C GLY A 119 -1.08 -6.25 11.54
N GLY A 120 -0.86 -5.46 10.49
CA GLY A 120 -1.24 -4.04 10.46
C GLY A 120 -2.45 -3.69 9.62
N LEU A 121 -2.74 -4.45 8.55
CA LEU A 121 -3.72 -4.02 7.53
C LEU A 121 -4.99 -4.87 7.45
N LEU A 122 -5.02 -6.03 8.11
CA LEU A 122 -6.17 -6.94 8.01
C LEU A 122 -7.49 -6.28 8.43
N ASP A 123 -7.48 -5.56 9.55
CA ASP A 123 -8.68 -4.90 10.06
C ASP A 123 -9.16 -3.76 9.15
N VAL A 124 -8.21 -3.02 8.53
CA VAL A 124 -8.52 -1.96 7.56
C VAL A 124 -9.18 -2.56 6.32
N HIS A 125 -8.60 -3.62 5.76
CA HIS A 125 -9.18 -4.32 4.60
C HIS A 125 -10.54 -4.94 4.93
N ARG A 126 -10.68 -5.63 6.08
CA ARG A 126 -11.95 -6.21 6.53
C ARG A 126 -13.05 -5.15 6.66
N ALA A 127 -12.77 -4.03 7.32
CA ALA A 127 -13.75 -2.96 7.50
C ALA A 127 -14.17 -2.36 6.15
N THR A 128 -13.21 -2.17 5.23
CA THR A 128 -13.50 -1.66 3.89
C THR A 128 -14.31 -2.65 3.06
N ALA A 129 -13.99 -3.95 3.13
CA ALA A 129 -14.73 -5.01 2.45
C ALA A 129 -16.18 -5.08 2.93
N ALA A 130 -16.41 -5.01 4.25
CA ALA A 130 -17.75 -4.97 4.83
C ALA A 130 -18.55 -3.75 4.35
N ALA A 131 -17.92 -2.57 4.26
CA ALA A 131 -18.57 -1.36 3.76
C ALA A 131 -18.95 -1.48 2.28
N LEU A 132 -18.07 -2.00 1.43
CA LEU A 132 -18.37 -2.21 0.01
C LEU A 132 -19.46 -3.27 -0.18
N ARG A 133 -19.44 -4.37 0.59
CA ARG A 133 -20.52 -5.36 0.57
C ARG A 133 -21.86 -4.75 0.97
N GLY A 134 -21.88 -3.91 2.00
CA GLY A 134 -23.08 -3.18 2.42
C GLY A 134 -23.61 -2.23 1.35
N ALA A 135 -22.76 -1.79 0.43
CA ALA A 135 -23.12 -0.99 -0.74
C ALA A 135 -23.50 -1.81 -1.98
N GLY A 136 -23.54 -3.15 -1.89
CA GLY A 136 -23.95 -4.04 -2.99
C GLY A 136 -22.81 -4.69 -3.77
N CYS A 137 -21.54 -4.37 -3.47
CA CYS A 137 -20.41 -5.00 -4.15
C CYS A 137 -20.29 -6.49 -3.83
N GLU A 138 -19.91 -7.29 -4.83
CA GLU A 138 -19.48 -8.68 -4.61
C GLU A 138 -18.03 -8.71 -4.12
N ILE A 139 -17.79 -9.27 -2.93
CA ILE A 139 -16.43 -9.49 -2.43
C ILE A 139 -15.96 -10.88 -2.87
N VAL A 140 -14.87 -10.92 -3.62
CA VAL A 140 -14.31 -12.16 -4.19
C VAL A 140 -13.78 -13.04 -3.08
N VAL A 141 -14.19 -14.31 -3.11
CA VAL A 141 -13.64 -15.39 -2.29
C VAL A 141 -12.64 -16.17 -3.13
N ILE A 142 -11.44 -16.38 -2.60
CA ILE A 142 -10.41 -17.18 -3.27
C ILE A 142 -10.76 -18.68 -3.22
N PRO A 143 -10.26 -19.50 -4.16
CA PRO A 143 -10.38 -20.95 -4.05
C PRO A 143 -9.58 -21.49 -2.85
N ASP A 144 -10.08 -22.56 -2.25
CA ASP A 144 -9.36 -23.28 -1.19
C ASP A 144 -8.04 -23.87 -1.71
N GLY A 145 -7.04 -23.91 -0.84
CA GLY A 145 -5.74 -24.53 -1.15
C GLY A 145 -4.87 -23.74 -2.13
N LEU A 146 -5.13 -22.44 -2.32
CA LEU A 146 -4.30 -21.59 -3.15
C LEU A 146 -2.86 -21.52 -2.59
N GLN A 147 -1.89 -21.84 -3.45
CA GLN A 147 -0.47 -21.90 -3.12
C GLN A 147 0.33 -20.91 -3.96
N THR A 148 1.42 -20.44 -3.37
CA THR A 148 2.50 -19.67 -3.99
C THR A 148 3.82 -20.37 -3.71
N ASP A 149 4.90 -19.95 -4.36
CA ASP A 149 6.24 -20.46 -4.06
C ASP A 149 6.69 -20.13 -2.62
N GLU A 150 6.03 -19.16 -1.97
CA GLU A 150 6.35 -18.65 -0.63
C GLU A 150 5.40 -19.15 0.47
N GLY A 151 4.37 -19.93 0.12
CA GLY A 151 3.41 -20.49 1.08
C GLY A 151 1.96 -20.43 0.60
N TYR A 152 1.04 -20.49 1.56
CA TYR A 152 -0.40 -20.54 1.27
C TYR A 152 -1.06 -19.17 1.28
N VAL A 153 -2.09 -19.01 0.45
CA VAL A 153 -3.03 -17.90 0.54
C VAL A 153 -4.31 -18.41 1.16
N MET A 154 -4.71 -17.80 2.27
CA MET A 154 -5.91 -18.18 3.03
C MET A 154 -6.94 -17.07 2.99
N GLN A 155 -8.22 -17.43 3.00
CA GLN A 155 -9.30 -16.46 3.15
C GLN A 155 -9.56 -16.20 4.63
N PHE A 156 -9.40 -14.96 5.08
CA PHE A 156 -9.75 -14.56 6.44
C PHE A 156 -10.54 -13.25 6.44
N ALA A 157 -11.74 -13.28 7.02
CA ALA A 157 -12.62 -12.11 7.15
C ALA A 157 -12.76 -11.30 5.84
N ASP A 158 -13.02 -11.99 4.73
CA ASP A 158 -13.17 -11.44 3.37
C ASP A 158 -11.88 -10.84 2.75
N VAL A 159 -10.72 -11.11 3.36
CA VAL A 159 -9.40 -10.73 2.85
C VAL A 159 -8.60 -11.98 2.52
N ALA A 160 -7.99 -12.03 1.34
CA ALA A 160 -6.99 -13.03 1.00
C ALA A 160 -5.66 -12.68 1.69
N VAL A 161 -5.12 -13.58 2.49
CA VAL A 161 -3.95 -13.36 3.35
C VAL A 161 -2.86 -14.35 2.99
N LEU A 162 -1.64 -13.87 2.78
CA LEU A 162 -0.45 -14.72 2.67
C LEU A 162 -0.05 -15.20 4.07
N GLU A 163 0.08 -16.52 4.27
CA GLU A 163 0.33 -17.17 5.57
C GLU A 163 1.55 -16.59 6.32
N HIS A 164 2.63 -16.30 5.59
CA HIS A 164 3.87 -15.70 6.12
C HIS A 164 3.96 -14.19 5.86
N GLY A 165 2.82 -13.52 5.67
CA GLY A 165 2.78 -12.08 5.52
C GLY A 165 3.42 -11.35 6.71
N ALA A 166 4.01 -10.18 6.46
CA ALA A 166 4.68 -9.39 7.48
C ALA A 166 3.71 -9.05 8.63
N THR A 167 4.12 -9.37 9.86
CA THR A 167 3.38 -9.12 11.10
C THR A 167 3.97 -7.94 11.85
#